data_AF-A0A1C3EDB8-F1
#
_entry.id   AF-A0A1C3EDB8-F1
#
_cell.length_a   1.000
_cell.length_b   1.000
_cell.length_c   1.000
_cell.angle_alpha   90.00
_cell.angle_beta   90.00
_cell.angle_gamma   90.00
#
_symmetry.space_group_name_H-M   'P 1'
#
loop_
_entity.id
_entity.type
_entity.pdbx_description
1 polymer ?
#
loop_
_entity_poly.entity_id
_entity_poly.type
_entity_poly.pdbx_seq_one_letter_code
_entity_poly.pdbx_strand_id
1 'polypeptide(L)'
;MKKSLLIAAPMWILAASASASVTKEAPLTESIIKDTRNYSAQVQHTAVSPSTVDAIHYSQATGNISLTKGQREWVGAYLDRPDAFSELFAYVNIVSGDLRSVDCTVDFYDTTNWSRIQSTDCRYSNQKNAITPNVPTPGRVYAHVMLYNADFSKDEKTIRLSINTAFGLPDDLDGDGLPGWFEQLHSYSDKDAADAVLDRDNDGFTTLEEYLGGSHPDDEGSIPRG
;
A
#
# COMPACT_ATOMS: atom_id res chain seq x y z
N MET A 1 -59.75 -27.39 -51.61
CA MET A 1 -58.48 -28.13 -51.80
C MET A 1 -57.34 -27.15 -51.98
N LYS A 2 -56.45 -27.04 -50.99
CA LYS A 2 -54.98 -26.90 -51.10
C LYS A 2 -54.44 -26.57 -49.71
N LYS A 3 -53.74 -27.54 -49.12
CA LYS A 3 -52.90 -27.37 -47.91
C LYS A 3 -51.65 -26.60 -48.33
N SER A 4 -51.25 -25.60 -47.54
CA SER A 4 -49.86 -25.15 -47.48
C SER A 4 -49.40 -25.21 -46.03
N LEU A 5 -48.38 -26.04 -45.85
CA LEU A 5 -47.53 -26.20 -44.67
C LEU A 5 -46.44 -25.10 -44.69
N LEU A 6 -45.67 -25.02 -43.60
CA LEU A 6 -44.39 -24.32 -43.34
C LEU A 6 -44.51 -23.15 -42.36
N ILE A 7 -43.64 -22.90 -41.37
CA ILE A 7 -42.48 -23.57 -40.73
C ILE A 7 -42.35 -22.88 -39.35
N ALA A 8 -42.05 -23.63 -38.28
CA ALA A 8 -41.71 -23.05 -36.98
C ALA A 8 -40.26 -22.52 -36.99
N ALA A 9 -40.07 -21.26 -36.59
CA ALA A 9 -38.74 -20.68 -36.36
C ALA A 9 -38.22 -21.08 -34.96
N PRO A 10 -36.90 -21.29 -34.78
CA PRO A 10 -36.35 -21.68 -33.49
C PRO A 10 -36.28 -20.47 -32.55
N MET A 11 -36.71 -20.68 -31.31
CA MET A 11 -36.61 -19.73 -30.21
C MET A 11 -35.17 -19.76 -29.70
N TRP A 12 -34.36 -18.77 -30.08
CA TRP A 12 -33.03 -18.58 -29.51
C TRP A 12 -33.17 -18.01 -28.10
N ILE A 13 -32.87 -18.82 -27.10
CA ILE A 13 -32.65 -18.35 -25.73
C ILE A 13 -31.32 -17.60 -25.73
N LEU A 14 -31.37 -16.28 -25.69
CA LEU A 14 -30.19 -15.46 -25.40
C LEU A 14 -29.92 -15.58 -23.89
N ALA A 15 -29.00 -16.46 -23.52
CA ALA A 15 -28.39 -16.43 -22.20
C ALA A 15 -27.48 -15.18 -22.14
N ALA A 16 -27.94 -14.12 -21.51
CA ALA A 16 -27.09 -12.99 -21.16
C ALA A 16 -26.12 -13.44 -20.06
N SER A 17 -24.90 -13.82 -20.43
CA SER A 17 -23.80 -13.96 -19.48
C SER A 17 -23.42 -12.56 -19.00
N ALA A 18 -23.84 -12.19 -17.80
CA ALA A 18 -23.30 -11.03 -17.11
C ALA A 18 -21.87 -11.37 -16.66
N SER A 19 -20.88 -11.06 -17.49
CA SER A 19 -19.50 -10.95 -17.05
C SER A 19 -19.43 -9.73 -16.13
N ALA A 20 -19.31 -9.93 -14.82
CA ALA A 20 -18.95 -8.88 -13.89
C ALA A 20 -17.54 -8.41 -14.25
N SER A 21 -17.45 -7.30 -14.99
CA SER A 21 -16.20 -6.57 -15.14
C SER A 21 -15.82 -6.06 -13.75
N VAL A 22 -14.65 -6.48 -13.26
CA VAL A 22 -14.02 -5.87 -12.10
C VAL A 22 -13.72 -4.42 -12.50
N THR A 23 -14.62 -3.50 -12.16
CA THR A 23 -14.37 -2.08 -12.36
C THR A 23 -13.25 -1.68 -11.41
N LYS A 24 -12.10 -1.27 -11.96
CA LYS A 24 -11.07 -0.56 -11.22
C LYS A 24 -11.76 0.61 -10.51
N GLU A 25 -11.74 0.61 -9.17
CA GLU A 25 -12.35 1.68 -8.38
C GLU A 25 -11.81 3.04 -8.86
N ALA A 26 -12.71 3.97 -9.15
CA ALA A 26 -12.32 5.32 -9.49
C ALA A 26 -11.60 5.98 -8.30
N PRO A 27 -10.56 6.80 -8.53
CA PRO A 27 -9.88 7.51 -7.45
C PRO A 27 -10.87 8.38 -6.67
N LEU A 28 -10.73 8.39 -5.34
CA LEU A 28 -11.54 9.23 -4.45
C LEU A 28 -11.24 10.71 -4.71
N THR A 29 -12.27 11.56 -4.62
CA THR A 29 -12.10 13.01 -4.76
C THR A 29 -11.76 13.65 -3.41
N GLU A 30 -11.07 14.80 -3.46
CA GLU A 30 -10.74 15.59 -2.26
C GLU A 30 -11.97 15.93 -1.41
N SER A 31 -13.14 16.15 -2.03
CA SER A 31 -14.38 16.44 -1.32
C SER A 31 -14.88 15.28 -0.47
N ILE A 32 -14.71 14.04 -0.93
CA ILE A 32 -15.11 12.83 -0.20
C ILE A 32 -14.18 12.64 1.01
N ILE A 33 -12.89 12.91 0.82
CA ILE A 33 -11.86 12.81 1.85
C ILE A 33 -12.03 13.84 2.96
N LYS A 34 -12.54 15.04 2.64
CA LYS A 34 -12.83 16.10 3.63
C LYS A 34 -14.01 15.77 4.55
N ASP A 35 -14.87 14.81 4.19
CA ASP A 35 -15.99 14.36 5.03
C ASP A 35 -15.56 13.28 6.04
N THR A 36 -14.31 12.81 5.94
CA THR A 36 -13.70 11.86 6.86
C THR A 36 -13.34 12.54 8.18
N ARG A 37 -13.57 11.84 9.31
CA ARG A 37 -13.09 12.35 10.60
C ARG A 37 -11.55 12.38 10.60
N ASN A 38 -11.00 13.57 10.78
CA ASN A 38 -9.56 13.73 10.96
C ASN A 38 -9.14 12.99 12.21
N TYR A 39 -8.27 12.02 12.01
CA TYR A 39 -7.64 11.28 13.06
C TYR A 39 -6.76 12.26 13.84
N SER A 40 -7.07 12.52 15.11
CA SER A 40 -6.23 13.31 16.01
C SER A 40 -5.02 12.48 16.44
N ALA A 41 -4.23 12.06 15.46
CA ALA A 41 -2.97 11.42 15.70
C ALA A 41 -1.97 12.41 16.26
N GLN A 42 -1.16 11.94 17.21
CA GLN A 42 0.14 12.55 17.43
C GLN A 42 0.99 12.22 16.21
N VAL A 43 1.22 13.20 15.34
CA VAL A 43 2.15 13.04 14.23
C VAL A 43 3.56 13.12 14.81
N GLN A 44 4.25 11.99 14.80
CA GLN A 44 5.63 11.92 15.28
C GLN A 44 6.57 11.68 14.11
N HIS A 45 7.54 12.57 13.99
CA HIS A 45 8.63 12.48 13.03
C HIS A 45 9.84 11.91 13.75
N THR A 46 10.32 10.75 13.32
CA THR A 46 11.57 10.18 13.84
C THR A 46 12.52 9.96 12.66
N ALA A 47 13.66 10.62 12.67
CA ALA A 47 14.77 10.29 11.78
C ALA A 47 15.61 9.21 12.48
N VAL A 48 15.89 8.11 11.79
CA VAL A 48 16.86 7.12 12.24
C VAL A 48 17.94 7.04 11.17
N SER A 49 19.14 7.55 11.46
CA SER A 49 20.36 6.98 10.89
C SER A 49 21.63 7.39 11.67
N PRO A 50 22.63 6.50 11.82
CA PRO A 50 23.97 6.80 12.33
C PRO A 50 24.92 7.44 11.28
N SER A 51 24.49 7.59 10.03
CA SER A 51 25.25 8.24 8.95
C SER A 51 24.29 9.18 8.19
N THR A 52 24.74 10.32 7.68
CA THR A 52 23.86 11.27 6.97
C THR A 52 23.39 10.77 5.59
N VAL A 53 23.88 9.61 5.14
CA VAL A 53 23.72 9.10 3.76
C VAL A 53 22.55 8.09 3.69
N ASP A 54 22.37 7.26 4.72
CA ASP A 54 21.27 6.26 4.78
C ASP A 54 20.05 6.78 5.56
N ALA A 55 19.76 8.07 5.49
CA ALA A 55 18.73 8.65 6.35
C ALA A 55 17.33 8.13 5.96
N ILE A 56 16.61 7.57 6.94
CA ILE A 56 15.19 7.25 6.82
C ILE A 56 14.38 8.18 7.70
N HIS A 57 13.32 8.76 7.11
CA HIS A 57 12.32 9.53 7.83
C HIS A 57 11.02 8.76 7.99
N TYR A 58 10.58 8.59 9.23
CA TYR A 58 9.27 8.02 9.54
C TYR A 58 8.26 9.14 9.84
N SER A 59 7.12 9.08 9.15
CA SER A 59 5.93 9.87 9.45
C SER A 59 4.86 8.92 9.99
N GLN A 60 4.36 9.18 11.20
CA GLN A 60 3.42 8.29 11.88
C GLN A 60 2.12 9.01 12.23
N ALA A 61 0.99 8.30 12.15
CA ALA A 61 -0.28 8.68 12.72
C ALA A 61 -0.84 7.55 13.61
N THR A 62 -1.08 7.83 14.89
CA THR A 62 -1.57 6.84 15.88
C THR A 62 -2.75 7.34 16.68
N GLY A 63 -3.70 6.46 17.00
CA GLY A 63 -4.89 6.81 17.77
C GLY A 63 -5.78 5.61 18.12
N ASN A 64 -6.74 5.87 19.01
CA ASN A 64 -7.72 4.88 19.45
C ASN A 64 -9.07 5.18 18.79
N ILE A 65 -9.76 4.15 18.32
CA ILE A 65 -11.04 4.27 17.61
C ILE A 65 -12.03 3.36 18.31
N SER A 66 -13.14 3.93 18.76
CA SER A 66 -14.26 3.17 19.28
C SER A 66 -15.35 3.02 18.24
N LEU A 67 -15.83 1.80 18.05
CA LEU A 67 -16.86 1.44 17.10
C LEU A 67 -18.00 0.75 17.84
N THR A 68 -19.18 1.34 17.79
CA THR A 68 -20.39 0.65 18.25
C THR A 68 -20.74 -0.51 17.30
N LYS A 69 -21.52 -1.49 17.76
CA LYS A 69 -21.94 -2.62 16.91
C LYS A 69 -22.60 -2.16 15.61
N GLY A 70 -22.16 -2.72 14.48
CA GLY A 70 -22.65 -2.37 13.15
C GLY A 70 -22.21 -0.98 12.66
N GLN A 71 -21.37 -0.26 13.40
CA GLN A 71 -20.85 1.03 12.97
C GLN A 71 -19.79 0.85 11.90
N ARG A 72 -19.94 1.60 10.82
CA ARG A 72 -18.87 1.88 9.86
C ARG A 72 -18.28 3.26 10.16
N GLU A 73 -16.98 3.34 10.15
CA GLU A 73 -16.23 4.56 10.41
C GLU A 73 -15.19 4.77 9.31
N TRP A 74 -14.98 6.02 8.93
CA TRP A 74 -13.90 6.43 8.06
C TRP A 74 -13.01 7.39 8.83
N VAL A 75 -11.72 7.08 8.94
CA VAL A 75 -10.73 7.97 9.56
C VAL A 75 -9.62 8.30 8.58
N GLY A 76 -9.07 9.50 8.71
CA GLY A 76 -8.07 10.04 7.80
C GLY A 76 -6.86 10.59 8.52
N ALA A 77 -5.66 10.35 7.98
CA ALA A 77 -4.42 10.94 8.48
C ALA A 77 -3.55 11.46 7.34
N TYR A 78 -2.95 12.63 7.54
CA TYR A 78 -1.91 13.15 6.66
C TYR A 78 -0.54 12.78 7.21
N LEU A 79 0.33 12.30 6.32
CA LEU A 79 1.69 11.86 6.61
C LEU A 79 2.63 12.69 5.74
N ASP A 80 3.31 13.65 6.37
CA ASP A 80 4.18 14.60 5.68
C ASP A 80 5.56 14.01 5.39
N ARG A 81 6.08 14.32 4.20
CA ARG A 81 7.48 14.09 3.83
C ARG A 81 8.26 15.40 4.00
N PRO A 82 9.39 15.42 4.72
CA PRO A 82 10.25 16.60 4.74
C PRO A 82 10.93 16.82 3.39
N ASP A 83 11.22 18.08 3.03
CA ASP A 83 11.78 18.46 1.73
C ASP A 83 13.12 17.77 1.37
N ALA A 84 13.88 17.34 2.38
CA ALA A 84 15.14 16.63 2.18
C ALA A 84 14.96 15.21 1.63
N PHE A 85 13.79 14.60 1.82
CA PHE A 85 13.50 13.22 1.42
C PHE A 85 12.70 13.22 0.12
N SER A 86 12.86 12.20 -0.71
CA SER A 86 12.15 12.13 -1.99
C SER A 86 11.42 10.82 -2.22
N GLU A 87 11.85 9.71 -1.63
CA GLU A 87 11.36 8.37 -1.99
C GLU A 87 10.45 7.76 -0.93
N LEU A 88 9.17 7.52 -1.24
CA LEU A 88 8.25 6.81 -0.36
C LEU A 88 8.39 5.30 -0.57
N PHE A 89 9.14 4.65 0.32
CA PHE A 89 9.51 3.24 0.15
C PHE A 89 8.84 2.28 1.13
N ALA A 90 8.18 2.73 2.20
CA ALA A 90 7.48 1.80 3.09
C ALA A 90 6.14 2.34 3.63
N TYR A 91 5.21 1.40 3.84
CA TYR A 91 3.90 1.58 4.44
C TYR A 91 3.75 0.54 5.54
N VAL A 92 3.42 0.97 6.75
CA VAL A 92 3.22 0.07 7.88
C VAL A 92 1.93 0.44 8.59
N ASN A 93 1.04 -0.53 8.78
CA ASN A 93 -0.03 -0.39 9.76
C ASN A 93 0.17 -1.40 10.88
N ILE A 94 0.13 -0.90 12.11
CA ILE A 94 0.17 -1.70 13.33
C ILE A 94 -1.18 -1.54 13.99
N VAL A 95 -1.83 -2.67 14.26
CA VAL A 95 -3.19 -2.71 14.78
C VAL A 95 -3.23 -3.56 16.05
N SER A 96 -3.99 -3.10 17.04
CA SER A 96 -4.14 -3.80 18.33
C SER A 96 -5.50 -3.49 18.97
N GLY A 97 -5.89 -4.24 20.01
CA GLY A 97 -7.18 -4.12 20.69
C GLY A 97 -8.15 -5.25 20.34
N ASP A 98 -9.46 -4.97 20.34
CA ASP A 98 -10.48 -5.95 19.98
C ASP A 98 -10.74 -5.95 18.46
N LEU A 99 -9.96 -6.76 17.75
CA LEU A 99 -10.02 -6.86 16.28
C LEU A 99 -10.98 -7.95 15.80
N ARG A 100 -11.61 -8.69 16.71
CA ARG A 100 -12.48 -9.81 16.33
C ARG A 100 -13.69 -9.27 15.58
N SER A 101 -13.87 -9.77 14.36
CA SER A 101 -14.97 -9.37 13.46
C SER A 101 -14.97 -7.86 13.18
N VAL A 102 -13.80 -7.21 13.24
CA VAL A 102 -13.61 -5.88 12.69
C VAL A 102 -13.10 -6.03 11.27
N ASP A 103 -13.78 -5.43 10.30
CA ASP A 103 -13.28 -5.29 8.94
C ASP A 103 -12.52 -3.96 8.81
N CYS A 104 -11.39 -3.97 8.12
CA CYS A 104 -10.43 -2.87 8.15
C CYS A 104 -9.60 -2.79 6.86
N THR A 105 -9.62 -1.65 6.18
CA THR A 105 -8.71 -1.35 5.06
C THR A 105 -8.03 -0.01 5.25
N VAL A 106 -6.77 0.09 4.86
CA VAL A 106 -6.05 1.36 4.72
C VAL A 106 -5.70 1.58 3.26
N ASP A 107 -6.15 2.69 2.70
CA ASP A 107 -5.78 3.14 1.37
C ASP A 107 -4.88 4.38 1.50
N PHE A 108 -3.72 4.35 0.85
CA PHE A 108 -2.78 5.47 0.79
C PHE A 108 -2.94 6.23 -0.52
N TYR A 109 -3.01 7.55 -0.46
CA TYR A 109 -3.19 8.43 -1.61
C TYR A 109 -2.08 9.47 -1.70
N ASP A 110 -1.64 9.75 -2.92
CA ASP A 110 -0.83 10.93 -3.23
C ASP A 110 -1.74 12.16 -3.17
N THR A 111 -1.44 13.12 -2.29
CA THR A 111 -2.29 14.30 -2.12
C THR A 111 -2.18 15.33 -3.25
N THR A 112 -1.24 15.16 -4.17
CA THR A 112 -1.05 16.05 -5.33
C THR A 112 -2.07 15.76 -6.42
N ASN A 113 -2.36 14.48 -6.67
CA ASN A 113 -3.23 14.02 -7.76
C ASN A 113 -4.37 13.10 -7.29
N TRP A 114 -4.44 12.80 -5.99
CA TRP A 114 -5.40 11.89 -5.36
C TRP A 114 -5.43 10.48 -5.98
N SER A 115 -4.32 10.06 -6.60
CA SER A 115 -4.17 8.68 -7.05
C SER A 115 -3.89 7.77 -5.86
N ARG A 116 -4.51 6.59 -5.87
CA ARG A 116 -4.24 5.57 -4.86
C ARG A 116 -2.88 4.95 -5.12
N ILE A 117 -2.00 5.04 -4.12
CA ILE A 117 -0.66 4.48 -4.14
C ILE A 117 -0.70 3.01 -3.75
N GLN A 118 -1.31 2.70 -2.61
CA GLN A 118 -1.31 1.37 -2.01
C GLN A 118 -2.61 1.13 -1.24
N SER A 119 -3.01 -0.13 -1.11
CA SER A 119 -4.09 -0.57 -0.22
C SER A 119 -3.61 -1.74 0.64
N THR A 120 -3.93 -1.74 1.94
CA THR A 120 -3.57 -2.80 2.87
C THR A 120 -4.77 -3.23 3.73
N ASP A 121 -4.77 -4.50 4.09
CA ASP A 121 -5.73 -5.08 5.03
C ASP A 121 -5.23 -4.85 6.46
N CYS A 122 -5.92 -4.00 7.22
CA CYS A 122 -5.54 -3.66 8.59
C CYS A 122 -6.28 -4.48 9.66
N ARG A 123 -6.85 -5.63 9.29
CA ARG A 123 -7.31 -6.62 10.29
C ARG A 123 -6.13 -7.27 11.03
N TYR A 124 -4.95 -7.18 10.43
CA TYR A 124 -3.66 -7.59 10.99
C TYR A 124 -2.59 -6.54 10.70
N SER A 125 -1.55 -6.52 11.52
CA SER A 125 -0.41 -5.65 11.28
C SER A 125 0.31 -6.10 10.01
N ASN A 126 0.67 -5.15 9.16
CA ASN A 126 1.40 -5.44 7.94
C ASN A 126 2.38 -4.32 7.59
N GLN A 127 3.41 -4.69 6.86
CA GLN A 127 4.40 -3.81 6.28
C GLN A 127 4.51 -4.13 4.79
N LYS A 128 4.55 -3.09 3.97
CA LYS A 128 4.81 -3.16 2.53
C LYS A 128 5.96 -2.23 2.21
N ASN A 129 6.98 -2.78 1.57
CA ASN A 129 8.13 -2.02 1.12
C ASN A 129 8.16 -1.97 -0.41
N ALA A 130 8.74 -0.91 -0.94
CA ALA A 130 9.06 -0.79 -2.36
C ALA A 130 10.25 -1.68 -2.69
N ILE A 131 10.21 -2.25 -3.89
CA ILE A 131 11.24 -3.12 -4.45
C ILE A 131 11.66 -2.64 -5.85
N THR A 132 11.38 -1.38 -6.16
CA THR A 132 11.54 -0.80 -7.50
C THR A 132 11.98 0.65 -7.42
N PRO A 133 12.69 1.20 -8.42
CA PRO A 133 12.99 2.63 -8.50
C PRO A 133 11.76 3.50 -8.77
N ASN A 134 10.65 2.94 -9.25
CA ASN A 134 9.45 3.69 -9.60
C ASN A 134 8.58 4.02 -8.37
N VAL A 135 9.20 4.48 -7.28
CA VAL A 135 8.51 4.87 -6.06
C VAL A 135 7.79 6.21 -6.22
N PRO A 136 6.54 6.34 -5.76
CA PRO A 136 5.88 7.64 -5.68
C PRO A 136 6.66 8.62 -4.81
N THR A 137 6.70 9.88 -5.21
CA THR A 137 7.42 10.94 -4.48
C THR A 137 6.49 12.07 -4.01
N PRO A 138 5.36 11.77 -3.35
CA PRO A 138 4.46 12.81 -2.88
C PRO A 138 5.09 13.60 -1.72
N GLY A 139 4.88 14.93 -1.71
CA GLY A 139 5.24 15.75 -0.54
C GLY A 139 4.40 15.43 0.70
N ARG A 140 3.23 14.82 0.51
CA ARG A 140 2.31 14.40 1.56
C ARG A 140 1.47 13.22 1.10
N VAL A 141 1.36 12.23 1.96
CA VAL A 141 0.48 11.06 1.77
C VAL A 141 -0.76 11.23 2.61
N TYR A 142 -1.92 10.82 2.10
CA TYR A 142 -3.14 10.70 2.89
C TYR A 142 -3.48 9.23 3.08
N ALA A 143 -3.56 8.78 4.33
CA ALA A 143 -4.05 7.47 4.70
C ALA A 143 -5.56 7.56 5.00
N HIS A 144 -6.36 6.86 4.22
CA HIS A 144 -7.80 6.72 4.38
C HIS A 144 -8.11 5.33 4.93
N VAL A 145 -8.71 5.26 6.11
CA VAL A 145 -9.00 4.00 6.79
C VAL A 145 -10.49 3.77 6.82
N MET A 146 -10.91 2.62 6.32
CA MET A 146 -12.27 2.11 6.48
C MET A 146 -12.30 1.11 7.61
N LEU A 147 -13.24 1.28 8.54
CA LEU A 147 -13.45 0.40 9.66
C LEU A 147 -14.91 -0.01 9.76
N TYR A 148 -15.16 -1.26 10.08
CA TYR A 148 -16.52 -1.75 10.32
C TYR A 148 -16.55 -2.77 11.45
N ASN A 149 -17.33 -2.49 12.49
CA ASN A 149 -17.56 -3.45 13.57
C ASN A 149 -18.71 -4.41 13.18
N ALA A 150 -18.34 -5.61 12.71
CA ALA A 150 -19.30 -6.67 12.36
C ALA A 150 -19.66 -7.58 13.55
N ASP A 151 -19.16 -7.30 14.76
CA ASP A 151 -19.53 -8.03 15.96
C ASP A 151 -20.77 -7.42 16.62
N PHE A 152 -21.92 -8.05 16.39
CA PHE A 152 -23.18 -7.64 17.01
C PHE A 152 -23.35 -8.15 18.45
N SER A 153 -22.39 -8.91 18.98
CA SER A 153 -22.44 -9.45 20.34
C SER A 153 -21.89 -8.49 21.40
N LYS A 154 -21.10 -7.49 21.01
CA LYS A 154 -20.56 -6.45 21.89
C LYS A 154 -21.10 -5.09 21.49
N ASP A 155 -21.53 -4.29 22.44
CA ASP A 155 -22.09 -2.96 22.15
C ASP A 155 -21.05 -1.98 21.58
N GLU A 156 -19.79 -2.10 21.99
CA GLU A 156 -18.67 -1.28 21.54
C GLU A 156 -17.37 -2.09 21.50
N LYS A 157 -16.48 -1.73 20.58
CA LYS A 157 -15.08 -2.16 20.52
C LYS A 157 -14.16 -0.97 20.45
N THR A 158 -12.99 -1.07 21.06
CA THR A 158 -11.90 -0.12 20.87
C THR A 158 -10.73 -0.80 20.19
N ILE A 159 -10.26 -0.19 19.10
CA ILE A 159 -9.04 -0.57 18.41
C ILE A 159 -8.02 0.56 18.53
N ARG A 160 -6.75 0.20 18.47
CA ARG A 160 -5.65 1.16 18.30
C ARG A 160 -4.99 0.88 16.97
N LEU A 161 -4.86 1.92 16.15
CA LEU A 161 -4.21 1.87 14.85
C LEU A 161 -3.01 2.83 14.86
N SER A 162 -1.89 2.37 14.31
CA SER A 162 -0.71 3.18 14.04
C SER A 162 -0.36 2.99 12.58
N ILE A 163 -0.40 4.08 11.82
CA ILE A 163 -0.05 4.12 10.40
C ILE A 163 1.29 4.82 10.29
N ASN A 164 2.22 4.23 9.55
CA ASN A 164 3.56 4.77 9.35
C ASN A 164 3.87 4.75 7.87
N THR A 165 4.55 5.79 7.41
CA THR A 165 5.22 5.82 6.11
C THR A 165 6.69 6.13 6.31
N ALA A 166 7.55 5.48 5.55
CA ALA A 166 8.99 5.74 5.56
C ALA A 166 9.41 6.40 4.25
N PHE A 167 10.24 7.44 4.37
CA PHE A 167 10.82 8.16 3.24
C PHE A 167 12.34 8.07 3.28
N GLY A 168 12.95 7.80 2.12
CA GLY A 168 14.39 7.66 1.93
C GLY A 168 14.99 8.85 1.18
N LEU A 169 16.30 9.02 1.36
CA LEU A 169 17.13 9.83 0.46
C LEU A 169 17.44 9.03 -0.81
N PRO A 170 17.57 9.67 -1.98
CA PRO A 170 17.94 9.00 -3.22
C PRO A 170 19.46 8.78 -3.33
N ASP A 171 20.18 8.73 -2.20
CA ASP A 171 21.63 8.64 -2.17
C ASP A 171 22.07 7.20 -2.51
N ASP A 172 23.15 7.10 -3.28
CA ASP A 172 23.84 5.88 -3.73
C ASP A 172 25.34 6.21 -3.63
N LEU A 173 25.98 5.76 -2.55
CA LEU A 173 27.31 6.19 -2.13
C LEU A 173 28.42 5.44 -2.85
N ASP A 174 28.19 4.17 -3.19
CA ASP A 174 29.16 3.36 -3.94
C ASP A 174 28.94 3.37 -5.46
N GLY A 175 27.82 3.93 -5.91
CA GLY A 175 27.52 4.25 -7.30
C GLY A 175 27.12 3.05 -8.13
N ASP A 176 26.54 2.02 -7.52
CA ASP A 176 26.16 0.78 -8.18
C ASP A 176 24.73 0.78 -8.75
N GLY A 177 23.97 1.83 -8.48
CA GLY A 177 22.61 2.02 -8.95
C GLY A 177 21.53 1.56 -7.96
N LEU A 178 21.90 1.03 -6.80
CA LEU A 178 21.00 0.79 -5.67
C LEU A 178 21.04 2.00 -4.73
N PRO A 179 19.90 2.56 -4.31
CA PRO A 179 19.91 3.60 -3.30
C PRO A 179 20.10 3.00 -1.90
N GLY A 180 20.80 3.71 -1.01
CA GLY A 180 21.15 3.21 0.32
C GLY A 180 19.95 2.80 1.20
N TRP A 181 18.75 3.37 0.98
CA TRP A 181 17.54 2.89 1.67
C TRP A 181 17.13 1.48 1.23
N PHE A 182 17.29 1.15 -0.06
CA PHE A 182 16.95 -0.16 -0.60
C PHE A 182 17.94 -1.18 -0.06
N GLU A 183 19.21 -0.83 -0.08
CA GLU A 183 20.25 -1.70 0.42
C GLU A 183 20.11 -1.96 1.92
N GLN A 184 19.89 -0.92 2.72
CA GLN A 184 19.64 -1.06 4.15
C GLN A 184 18.44 -1.96 4.43
N LEU A 185 17.38 -1.86 3.62
CA LEU A 185 16.17 -2.66 3.79
C LEU A 185 16.40 -4.15 3.47
N HIS A 186 17.20 -4.43 2.44
CA HIS A 186 17.47 -5.78 1.93
C HIS A 186 18.80 -6.37 2.44
N SER A 187 19.40 -5.72 3.43
CA SER A 187 20.66 -6.15 4.06
C SER A 187 21.85 -6.25 3.08
N TYR A 188 21.91 -5.30 2.16
CA TYR A 188 23.05 -4.90 1.33
C TYR A 188 23.77 -3.71 1.98
N SER A 189 24.83 -3.21 1.36
CA SER A 189 25.72 -2.21 1.93
C SER A 189 26.07 -1.14 0.91
N ASP A 190 25.59 0.09 1.15
CA ASP A 190 25.84 1.34 0.39
C ASP A 190 27.32 1.82 0.43
N LYS A 191 28.26 0.88 0.42
CA LYS A 191 29.71 1.03 0.51
C LYS A 191 30.41 -0.10 -0.26
N ASP A 192 29.66 -1.03 -0.82
CA ASP A 192 30.12 -2.23 -1.51
C ASP A 192 29.35 -2.45 -2.82
N ALA A 193 29.74 -1.68 -3.84
CA ALA A 193 29.19 -1.75 -5.21
C ALA A 193 29.23 -3.16 -5.86
N ALA A 194 29.88 -4.14 -5.24
CA ALA A 194 29.86 -5.52 -5.69
C ALA A 194 28.57 -6.26 -5.31
N ASP A 195 27.72 -5.69 -4.46
CA ASP A 195 26.51 -6.37 -3.99
C ASP A 195 25.29 -6.20 -4.93
N ALA A 196 25.27 -5.15 -5.75
CA ALA A 196 24.36 -5.01 -6.90
C ALA A 196 24.41 -6.15 -7.91
N VAL A 197 25.54 -6.87 -8.00
CA VAL A 197 25.72 -8.00 -8.93
C VAL A 197 25.53 -9.37 -8.27
N LEU A 198 25.13 -9.42 -6.98
CA LEU A 198 24.81 -10.67 -6.31
C LEU A 198 23.46 -11.21 -6.77
N ASP A 199 23.34 -12.54 -6.72
CA ASP A 199 22.09 -13.29 -6.93
C ASP A 199 21.91 -14.12 -5.65
N ARG A 200 21.22 -13.55 -4.66
CA ARG A 200 21.19 -14.11 -3.29
C ARG A 200 20.26 -15.32 -3.20
N ASP A 201 19.15 -15.28 -3.92
CA ASP A 201 18.15 -16.35 -3.94
C ASP A 201 18.40 -17.38 -5.05
N ASN A 202 19.37 -17.16 -5.93
CA ASN A 202 19.81 -18.05 -7.01
C ASN A 202 18.74 -18.28 -8.08
N ASP A 203 17.95 -17.25 -8.38
CA ASP A 203 16.94 -17.28 -9.44
C ASP A 203 17.49 -16.87 -10.82
N GLY A 204 18.75 -16.40 -10.85
CA GLY A 204 19.48 -16.04 -12.05
C GLY A 204 19.48 -14.55 -12.38
N PHE A 205 18.94 -13.70 -11.52
CA PHE A 205 18.96 -12.23 -11.67
C PHE A 205 19.85 -11.58 -10.60
N THR A 206 20.50 -10.48 -10.95
CA THR A 206 21.25 -9.71 -9.95
C THR A 206 20.35 -8.80 -9.13
N THR A 207 20.77 -8.42 -7.92
CA THR A 207 20.07 -7.45 -7.07
C THR A 207 19.66 -6.18 -7.83
N LEU A 208 20.54 -5.64 -8.67
CA LEU A 208 20.24 -4.49 -9.52
C LEU A 208 19.17 -4.79 -10.57
N GLU A 209 19.24 -5.93 -11.26
CA GLU A 209 18.23 -6.33 -12.24
C GLU A 209 16.84 -6.49 -11.58
N GLU A 210 16.83 -7.03 -10.37
CA GLU A 210 15.62 -7.19 -9.57
C GLU A 210 15.04 -5.86 -9.10
N TYR A 211 15.88 -4.97 -8.58
CA TYR A 211 15.46 -3.62 -8.21
C TYR A 211 14.86 -2.90 -9.42
N LEU A 212 15.56 -2.89 -10.55
CA LEU A 212 15.06 -2.25 -11.77
C LEU A 212 13.77 -2.91 -12.29
N GLY A 213 13.66 -4.23 -12.18
CA GLY A 213 12.52 -5.03 -12.64
C GLY A 213 11.38 -5.19 -11.63
N GLY A 214 11.51 -4.60 -10.44
CA GLY A 214 10.47 -4.62 -9.41
C GLY A 214 10.22 -5.99 -8.79
N SER A 215 11.28 -6.76 -8.53
CA SER A 215 11.24 -8.06 -7.84
C SER A 215 12.01 -8.05 -6.53
N HIS A 216 11.98 -9.17 -5.78
CA HIS A 216 12.41 -9.18 -4.39
C HIS A 216 13.70 -9.99 -4.27
N PRO A 217 14.82 -9.38 -3.84
CA PRO A 217 16.16 -9.97 -3.98
C PRO A 217 16.53 -11.07 -2.97
N ASP A 218 15.51 -11.68 -2.37
CA ASP A 218 15.65 -12.76 -1.40
C ASP A 218 14.52 -13.80 -1.57
N ASP A 219 13.78 -13.76 -2.69
CA ASP A 219 12.63 -14.60 -2.97
C ASP A 219 12.70 -15.12 -4.41
N GLU A 220 13.20 -16.36 -4.56
CA GLU A 220 13.35 -17.06 -5.85
C GLU A 220 12.05 -17.13 -6.70
N GLY A 221 10.89 -16.95 -6.08
CA GLY A 221 9.59 -16.91 -6.76
C GLY A 221 9.22 -15.54 -7.33
N SER A 222 9.94 -14.50 -6.93
CA SER A 222 9.75 -13.11 -7.30
C SER A 222 10.75 -12.75 -8.39
N ILE A 223 10.36 -12.95 -9.65
CA ILE A 223 11.23 -12.65 -10.80
C ILE A 223 10.96 -11.24 -11.37
N PRO A 224 12.00 -10.52 -11.83
CA PRO A 224 11.84 -9.18 -12.41
C PRO A 224 11.01 -9.19 -13.69
N ARG A 225 10.21 -8.14 -13.91
CA ARG A 225 9.32 -7.99 -15.07
C ARG A 225 9.78 -6.82 -15.95
N GLY A 226 10.14 -7.13 -17.20
CA GLY A 226 10.43 -6.14 -18.25
C GLY A 226 9.19 -5.70 -19.03
#